data_AF-A0A936QRV1-F1
#
_entry.id   AF-A0A936QRV1-F1
#
_cell.length_a   1.000
_cell.length_b   1.000
_cell.length_c   1.000
_cell.angle_alpha   90.00
_cell.angle_beta   90.00
_cell.angle_gamma   90.00
#
_symmetry.space_group_name_H-M   'P 1'
#
loop_
_entity.id
_entity.type
_entity.pdbx_description
1 polymer ?
#
loop_
_entity_poly.entity_id
_entity_poly.type
_entity_poly.pdbx_seq_one_letter_code
_entity_poly.pdbx_strand_id
1 'polypeptide(L)'
;MHTLLSAATLVLACAFAPALPHLDPPTTVPSAEGDDAGFQQAVFSAEALQELMADASVMGIRFYNVMAAPGDATGSVMAVGIVMDGSERNPGKSYLMDMGLRQGQFNGVMVAAANATKYCRNMSAAGHASYSAAFTRTDIEALLDQEGCTGLMVTPATVDKGLSMQITAMKMEGERAVALGSGGAYQRQCGFPCPSVCGPKKNYVNM
;
A
#
# COMPACT_ATOMS: atom_id res chain seq x y z
N MET A 1 11.72 74.31 -44.57
CA MET A 1 12.82 74.25 -45.56
C MET A 1 13.78 73.14 -45.15
N HIS A 2 14.09 72.26 -46.10
CA HIS A 2 15.29 71.39 -46.18
C HIS A 2 15.34 70.10 -45.33
N THR A 3 14.80 69.03 -45.93
CA THR A 3 15.48 67.80 -46.40
C THR A 3 16.85 67.39 -45.83
N LEU A 4 16.99 66.11 -45.43
CA LEU A 4 17.93 65.06 -45.93
C LEU A 4 18.01 63.90 -44.89
N LEU A 5 17.45 62.72 -45.17
CA LEU A 5 18.10 61.49 -45.70
C LEU A 5 19.32 60.99 -44.90
N SER A 6 19.20 59.79 -44.30
CA SER A 6 20.14 58.70 -44.58
C SER A 6 19.55 57.34 -44.18
N ALA A 7 19.68 56.38 -45.10
CA ALA A 7 19.24 55.00 -45.00
C ALA A 7 20.34 54.11 -44.41
N ALA A 8 19.96 53.04 -43.72
CA ALA A 8 20.80 51.87 -43.55
C ALA A 8 19.94 50.62 -43.69
N THR A 9 19.99 50.06 -44.89
CA THR A 9 19.54 48.72 -45.24
C THR A 9 20.54 47.71 -44.66
N LEU A 10 20.08 46.72 -43.89
CA LEU A 10 20.79 45.45 -43.75
C LEU A 10 19.84 44.28 -43.99
N VAL A 11 20.15 43.56 -45.05
CA VAL A 11 19.62 42.27 -45.47
C VAL A 11 20.26 41.17 -44.62
N LEU A 12 19.52 40.18 -44.12
CA LEU A 12 19.91 38.76 -44.30
C LEU A 12 18.84 37.73 -43.88
N ALA A 13 18.43 36.98 -44.90
CA ALA A 13 18.24 35.53 -44.99
C ALA A 13 17.31 34.78 -44.02
N CYS A 14 16.29 34.18 -44.66
CA CYS A 14 15.63 32.94 -44.28
C CYS A 14 16.61 31.84 -43.85
N ALA A 15 16.27 31.12 -42.79
CA ALA A 15 16.71 29.74 -42.59
C ALA A 15 15.48 28.87 -42.30
N PHE A 16 15.31 27.87 -43.16
CA PHE A 16 14.35 26.79 -43.10
C PHE A 16 14.33 26.14 -41.71
N ALA A 17 13.14 25.99 -41.12
CA ALA A 17 12.94 25.07 -40.02
C ALA A 17 12.96 23.63 -40.57
N PRO A 18 13.81 22.73 -40.07
CA PRO A 18 13.67 21.31 -40.38
C PRO A 18 12.41 20.77 -39.71
N ALA A 19 11.58 20.08 -40.49
CA ALA A 19 10.46 19.31 -39.97
C ALA A 19 10.95 18.35 -38.88
N LEU A 20 10.39 18.50 -37.67
CA LEU A 20 10.67 17.60 -36.56
C LEU A 20 10.23 16.17 -36.96
N PRO A 21 11.06 15.15 -36.68
CA PRO A 21 10.64 13.77 -36.87
C PRO A 21 9.39 13.50 -36.01
N HIS A 22 8.40 12.87 -36.62
CA HIS A 22 7.22 12.34 -35.95
C HIS A 22 7.71 11.38 -34.86
N LEU A 23 7.65 11.82 -33.61
CA LEU A 23 7.81 10.94 -32.47
C LEU A 23 6.59 10.03 -32.46
N ASP A 24 6.81 8.78 -32.85
CA ASP A 24 5.85 7.71 -32.55
C ASP A 24 5.58 7.73 -31.04
N PRO A 25 4.33 7.55 -30.59
CA PRO A 25 4.02 7.47 -29.17
C PRO A 25 4.84 6.31 -28.56
N PRO A 26 5.38 6.48 -27.35
CA PRO A 26 6.18 5.43 -26.72
C PRO A 26 5.36 4.14 -26.64
N THR A 27 5.81 3.13 -27.37
CA THR A 27 5.37 1.75 -27.20
C THR A 27 5.54 1.40 -25.73
N THR A 28 4.43 1.23 -25.02
CA THR A 28 4.42 0.80 -23.63
C THR A 28 5.03 -0.59 -23.60
N VAL A 29 6.28 -0.67 -23.15
CA VAL A 29 6.91 -1.95 -22.83
C VAL A 29 6.09 -2.55 -21.69
N PRO A 30 5.53 -3.77 -21.81
CA PRO A 30 4.89 -4.41 -20.69
C PRO A 30 5.90 -4.50 -19.53
N SER A 31 5.53 -3.87 -18.40
CA SER A 31 6.30 -3.96 -17.17
C SER A 31 6.50 -5.42 -16.83
N ALA A 32 7.74 -5.81 -16.52
CA ALA A 32 8.08 -7.19 -16.24
C ALA A 32 7.11 -7.82 -15.22
N GLU A 33 6.60 -9.00 -15.56
CA GLU A 33 5.80 -9.84 -14.66
C GLU A 33 6.53 -9.98 -13.31
N GLY A 34 5.97 -9.44 -12.22
CA GLY A 34 6.50 -9.69 -10.87
C GLY A 34 6.21 -8.67 -9.76
N ASP A 35 5.83 -7.43 -10.08
CA ASP A 35 5.79 -6.34 -9.06
C ASP A 35 4.37 -5.84 -8.71
N ASP A 36 3.32 -6.52 -9.17
CA ASP A 36 1.95 -6.11 -8.84
C ASP A 36 1.52 -6.68 -7.48
N ALA A 37 1.42 -5.79 -6.49
CA ALA A 37 0.92 -6.09 -5.15
C ALA A 37 -0.54 -6.58 -5.12
N GLY A 38 -1.31 -6.31 -6.18
CA GLY A 38 -2.72 -6.65 -6.32
C GLY A 38 -3.66 -5.87 -5.39
N PHE A 39 -3.18 -4.81 -4.74
CA PHE A 39 -3.98 -3.82 -4.02
C PHE A 39 -3.31 -2.45 -4.08
N GLN A 40 -4.07 -1.38 -3.86
CA GLN A 40 -3.53 0.00 -3.87
C GLN A 40 -3.36 0.56 -2.45
N GLN A 41 -4.38 0.40 -1.63
CA GLN A 41 -4.39 0.79 -0.22
C GLN A 41 -5.43 -0.02 0.54
N ALA A 42 -5.25 -0.13 1.84
CA ALA A 42 -6.25 -0.60 2.79
C ALA A 42 -6.22 0.29 4.04
N VAL A 43 -7.35 0.42 4.73
CA VAL A 43 -7.44 1.29 5.90
C VAL A 43 -8.01 0.56 7.10
N PHE A 44 -7.43 0.79 8.27
CA PHE A 44 -7.85 0.16 9.52
C PHE A 44 -8.04 1.23 10.60
N SER A 45 -9.14 1.19 11.34
CA SER A 45 -9.33 2.09 12.47
C SER A 45 -8.34 1.79 13.61
N ALA A 46 -8.01 2.82 14.37
CA ALA A 46 -7.22 2.67 15.59
C ALA A 46 -7.85 1.66 16.56
N GLU A 47 -9.16 1.76 16.76
CA GLU A 47 -9.94 0.88 17.64
C GLU A 47 -9.81 -0.60 17.24
N ALA A 48 -9.98 -0.93 15.96
CA ALA A 48 -9.91 -2.32 15.52
C ALA A 48 -8.49 -2.90 15.61
N LEU A 49 -7.46 -2.07 15.36
CA LEU A 49 -6.07 -2.48 15.56
C LEU A 49 -5.75 -2.67 17.05
N GLN A 50 -6.26 -1.81 17.92
CA GLN A 50 -6.14 -1.97 19.37
C GLN A 50 -6.85 -3.24 19.86
N GLU A 51 -8.01 -3.58 19.29
CA GLU A 51 -8.71 -4.84 19.58
C GLU A 51 -7.86 -6.06 19.21
N LEU A 52 -7.20 -6.06 18.05
CA LEU A 52 -6.25 -7.11 17.66
C LEU A 52 -5.05 -7.22 18.62
N MET A 53 -4.65 -6.12 19.26
CA MET A 53 -3.53 -6.07 20.22
C MET A 53 -3.98 -6.14 21.69
N ALA A 54 -5.28 -6.35 21.95
CA ALA A 54 -5.83 -6.37 23.30
C ALA A 54 -5.28 -7.54 24.14
N ASP A 55 -4.97 -8.67 23.50
CA ASP A 55 -4.26 -9.78 24.14
C ASP A 55 -2.78 -9.40 24.36
N ALA A 56 -2.33 -9.42 25.60
CA ALA A 56 -0.97 -9.04 25.98
C ALA A 56 0.13 -9.94 25.36
N SER A 57 -0.22 -11.13 24.87
CA SER A 57 0.70 -12.00 24.14
C SER A 57 0.97 -11.54 22.70
N VAL A 58 0.15 -10.64 22.15
CA VAL A 58 0.32 -10.08 20.81
C VAL A 58 1.46 -9.07 20.82
N MET A 59 2.52 -9.42 20.10
CA MET A 59 3.77 -8.66 19.97
C MET A 59 3.82 -7.82 18.69
N GLY A 60 2.84 -7.99 17.80
CA GLY A 60 2.72 -7.21 16.57
C GLY A 60 1.49 -7.58 15.75
N ILE A 61 1.35 -6.94 14.60
CA ILE A 61 0.30 -7.26 13.63
C ILE A 61 0.97 -7.65 12.32
N ARG A 62 0.46 -8.71 11.70
CA ARG A 62 0.79 -9.10 10.34
C ARG A 62 -0.34 -8.76 9.39
N PHE A 63 0.03 -8.14 8.29
CA PHE A 63 -0.85 -7.77 7.19
C PHE A 63 -0.62 -8.71 5.99
N TYR A 64 -1.68 -9.11 5.33
CA TYR A 64 -1.69 -9.99 4.16
C TYR A 64 -2.42 -9.31 3.02
N ASN A 65 -1.84 -9.29 1.82
CA ASN A 65 -2.60 -8.88 0.63
C ASN A 65 -3.50 -10.03 0.20
N VAL A 66 -4.76 -9.72 -0.07
CA VAL A 66 -5.83 -10.70 -0.21
C VAL A 66 -6.83 -10.28 -1.27
N MET A 67 -7.54 -11.26 -1.84
CA MET A 67 -8.60 -11.02 -2.80
C MET A 67 -9.82 -11.86 -2.46
N ALA A 68 -10.99 -11.23 -2.29
CA ALA A 68 -12.20 -11.94 -1.83
C ALA A 68 -12.68 -12.97 -2.88
N ALA A 69 -12.63 -12.60 -4.16
CA ALA A 69 -12.89 -13.47 -5.30
C ALA A 69 -11.86 -13.24 -6.43
N PRO A 70 -11.40 -14.29 -7.15
CA PRO A 70 -10.37 -14.16 -8.19
C PRO A 70 -10.69 -13.20 -9.36
N GLY A 71 -11.94 -12.74 -9.48
CA GLY A 71 -12.38 -11.79 -10.50
C GLY A 71 -12.60 -10.37 -9.98
N ASP A 72 -12.26 -10.10 -8.72
CA ASP A 72 -12.35 -8.75 -8.18
C ASP A 72 -11.33 -7.84 -8.86
N ALA A 73 -11.73 -6.61 -9.17
CA ALA A 73 -10.87 -5.65 -9.89
C ALA A 73 -9.65 -5.21 -9.07
N THR A 74 -9.75 -5.24 -7.74
CA THR A 74 -8.67 -4.89 -6.81
C THR A 74 -8.75 -5.77 -5.57
N GLY A 75 -7.61 -6.28 -5.12
CA GLY A 75 -7.48 -6.88 -3.79
C GLY A 75 -7.53 -5.84 -2.66
N SER A 76 -7.40 -6.33 -1.44
CA SER A 76 -7.39 -5.56 -0.19
C SER A 76 -6.37 -6.19 0.77
N VAL A 77 -6.44 -5.87 2.06
CA VAL A 77 -5.53 -6.35 3.11
C VAL A 77 -6.33 -6.94 4.27
N MET A 78 -5.80 -8.02 4.85
CA MET A 78 -6.22 -8.55 6.15
C MET A 78 -5.12 -8.35 7.19
N ALA A 79 -5.51 -8.13 8.44
CA ALA A 79 -4.63 -7.97 9.60
C ALA A 79 -4.90 -9.06 10.65
N VAL A 80 -3.85 -9.55 11.31
CA VAL A 80 -3.94 -10.52 12.44
C VAL A 80 -2.85 -10.23 13.46
N GLY A 81 -3.16 -10.43 14.75
CA GLY A 81 -2.15 -10.36 15.80
C GLY A 81 -1.13 -11.50 15.69
N ILE A 82 0.14 -11.23 15.96
CA ILE A 82 1.20 -12.24 16.02
C ILE A 82 1.90 -12.22 17.37
N VAL A 83 2.32 -13.39 17.87
CA VAL A 83 3.08 -13.50 19.12
C VAL A 83 4.58 -13.52 18.85
N MET A 84 5.40 -13.63 19.91
CA MET A 84 6.88 -13.50 19.83
C MET A 84 7.55 -14.48 18.85
N ASP A 85 7.04 -15.70 18.71
CA ASP A 85 7.58 -16.70 17.77
C ASP A 85 7.10 -16.51 16.32
N GLY A 86 6.33 -15.43 16.08
CA GLY A 86 5.73 -15.11 14.80
C GLY A 86 4.49 -15.93 14.46
N SER A 87 3.98 -16.78 15.35
CA SER A 87 2.71 -17.48 15.12
C SER A 87 1.52 -16.51 15.24
N GLU A 88 0.50 -16.77 14.42
CA GLU A 88 -0.74 -15.99 14.41
C GLU A 88 -1.54 -16.27 15.67
N ARG A 89 -1.93 -15.22 16.38
CA ARG A 89 -2.84 -15.30 17.52
C ARG A 89 -4.28 -15.35 16.98
N ASN A 90 -4.78 -16.56 16.71
CA ASN A 90 -6.08 -16.75 16.06
C ASN A 90 -7.07 -17.67 16.80
N PRO A 91 -7.73 -17.21 17.89
CA PRO A 91 -8.81 -17.97 18.52
C PRO A 91 -10.13 -17.87 17.72
N GLY A 92 -10.22 -18.53 16.56
CA GLY A 92 -11.50 -18.92 15.96
C GLY A 92 -12.25 -17.88 15.11
N LYS A 93 -11.67 -16.70 14.82
CA LYS A 93 -12.08 -15.67 13.83
C LYS A 93 -11.16 -14.47 14.09
N SER A 94 -10.03 -14.36 13.42
CA SER A 94 -8.99 -13.41 13.87
C SER A 94 -8.31 -12.62 12.78
N TYR A 95 -8.85 -12.65 11.55
CA TYR A 95 -8.38 -11.80 10.48
C TYR A 95 -9.33 -10.63 10.30
N LEU A 96 -8.89 -9.43 10.64
CA LEU A 96 -9.61 -8.20 10.31
C LEU A 96 -9.34 -7.86 8.84
N MET A 97 -10.35 -7.95 7.99
CA MET A 97 -10.26 -7.57 6.58
C MET A 97 -10.74 -6.14 6.38
N ASP A 98 -9.98 -5.33 5.66
CA ASP A 98 -10.41 -4.02 5.18
C ASP A 98 -11.57 -4.16 4.18
N MET A 99 -12.60 -3.34 4.38
CA MET A 99 -13.78 -3.25 3.51
C MET A 99 -13.98 -1.81 3.01
N GLY A 100 -12.92 -0.99 3.07
CA GLY A 100 -12.88 0.40 2.65
C GLY A 100 -13.52 1.36 3.65
N LEU A 101 -13.81 2.57 3.18
CA LEU A 101 -14.53 3.59 3.94
C LEU A 101 -16.02 3.55 3.59
N ARG A 102 -16.89 3.63 4.61
CA ARG A 102 -18.34 3.80 4.43
C ARG A 102 -18.83 4.92 5.33
N GLN A 103 -19.47 5.94 4.74
CA GLN A 103 -20.05 7.08 5.48
C GLN A 103 -19.05 7.76 6.42
N GLY A 104 -17.80 7.91 5.97
CA GLY A 104 -16.71 8.50 6.77
C GLY A 104 -16.23 7.65 7.95
N GLN A 105 -16.52 6.35 7.94
CA GLN A 105 -16.02 5.40 8.94
C GLN A 105 -15.19 4.32 8.28
N PHE A 106 -14.16 3.87 8.97
CA PHE A 106 -13.42 2.65 8.62
C PHE A 106 -14.37 1.47 8.72
N ASN A 107 -14.44 0.67 7.66
CA ASN A 107 -15.27 -0.52 7.62
C ASN A 107 -14.35 -1.74 7.54
N GLY A 108 -14.49 -2.65 8.50
CA GLY A 108 -13.74 -3.90 8.54
C GLY A 108 -14.61 -5.06 8.94
N VAL A 109 -14.25 -6.28 8.54
CA VAL A 109 -14.97 -7.50 8.91
C VAL A 109 -14.01 -8.56 9.41
N MET A 110 -14.43 -9.28 10.46
CA MET A 110 -13.68 -10.42 10.97
C MET A 110 -13.91 -11.66 10.11
N VAL A 111 -12.82 -12.21 9.59
CA VAL A 111 -12.79 -13.35 8.67
C VAL A 111 -12.25 -14.58 9.41
N ALA A 112 -12.87 -15.73 9.15
CA ALA A 112 -12.42 -17.03 9.67
C ALA A 112 -11.18 -17.52 8.91
N ALA A 113 -10.33 -18.31 9.58
CA ALA A 113 -9.07 -18.79 8.99
C ALA A 113 -9.21 -19.49 7.64
N ALA A 114 -10.22 -20.35 7.48
CA ALA A 114 -10.47 -21.05 6.21
C ALA A 114 -10.73 -20.08 5.03
N ASN A 115 -11.47 -18.99 5.29
CA ASN A 115 -11.72 -17.95 4.29
C ASN A 115 -10.47 -17.11 4.07
N ALA A 116 -9.70 -16.81 5.11
CA ALA A 116 -8.47 -16.05 4.98
C ALA A 116 -7.45 -16.75 4.07
N THR A 117 -7.24 -18.06 4.27
CA THR A 117 -6.41 -18.90 3.38
C THR A 117 -6.95 -18.93 1.95
N LYS A 118 -8.27 -18.94 1.78
CA LYS A 118 -8.88 -18.84 0.44
C LYS A 118 -8.57 -17.49 -0.21
N TYR A 119 -8.69 -16.38 0.51
CA TYR A 119 -8.46 -15.05 -0.03
C TYR A 119 -6.99 -14.78 -0.38
N CYS A 120 -6.05 -15.33 0.38
CA CYS A 120 -4.63 -15.32 -0.01
C CYS A 120 -4.40 -16.12 -1.30
N ARG A 121 -4.99 -17.32 -1.43
CA ARG A 121 -4.86 -18.13 -2.66
C ARG A 121 -5.48 -17.47 -3.89
N ASN A 122 -6.56 -16.70 -3.71
CA ASN A 122 -7.17 -15.95 -4.79
C ASN A 122 -6.23 -14.91 -5.39
N MET A 123 -5.31 -14.31 -4.61
CA MET A 123 -4.27 -13.41 -5.14
C MET A 123 -3.44 -14.10 -6.21
N SER A 124 -2.93 -15.28 -5.88
CA SER A 124 -2.12 -16.08 -6.80
C SER A 124 -2.92 -16.58 -8.00
N ALA A 125 -4.19 -16.95 -7.79
CA ALA A 125 -5.08 -17.34 -8.89
C ALA A 125 -5.38 -16.20 -9.86
N ALA A 126 -5.37 -14.95 -9.37
CA ALA A 126 -5.51 -13.74 -10.18
C ALA A 126 -4.18 -13.26 -10.81
N GLY A 127 -3.08 -13.97 -10.60
CA GLY A 127 -1.76 -13.64 -11.17
C GLY A 127 -0.93 -12.65 -10.34
N HIS A 128 -1.37 -12.32 -9.11
CA HIS A 128 -0.61 -11.45 -8.21
C HIS A 128 0.21 -12.28 -7.21
N ALA A 129 1.30 -11.70 -6.70
CA ALA A 129 2.05 -12.32 -5.60
C ALA A 129 1.21 -12.31 -4.31
N SER A 130 1.18 -13.42 -3.57
CA SER A 130 0.62 -13.45 -2.21
C SER A 130 1.75 -13.32 -1.19
N TYR A 131 1.71 -12.29 -0.37
CA TYR A 131 2.77 -11.95 0.57
C TYR A 131 2.20 -11.35 1.86
N SER A 132 3.08 -11.04 2.80
CA SER A 132 2.71 -10.42 4.07
C SER A 132 3.75 -9.41 4.52
N ALA A 133 3.39 -8.57 5.49
CA ALA A 133 4.29 -7.67 6.18
C ALA A 133 3.94 -7.67 7.67
N ALA A 134 4.94 -7.74 8.54
CA ALA A 134 4.74 -7.70 9.99
C ALA A 134 5.30 -6.40 10.57
N PHE A 135 4.54 -5.81 11.49
CA PHE A 135 4.93 -4.63 12.25
C PHE A 135 4.84 -4.93 13.73
N THR A 136 5.81 -4.44 14.49
CA THR A 136 5.81 -4.64 15.94
C THR A 136 4.66 -3.87 16.59
N ARG A 137 4.21 -4.34 17.74
CA ARG A 137 3.22 -3.64 18.55
C ARG A 137 3.68 -2.21 18.87
N THR A 138 4.95 -2.06 19.24
CA THR A 138 5.56 -0.74 19.50
C THR A 138 5.49 0.19 18.30
N ASP A 139 5.76 -0.30 17.08
CA ASP A 139 5.67 0.53 15.87
C ASP A 139 4.24 0.98 15.57
N ILE A 140 3.27 0.10 15.78
CA ILE A 140 1.84 0.39 15.55
C ILE A 140 1.35 1.38 16.61
N GLU A 141 1.60 1.12 17.88
CA GLU A 141 1.23 2.01 18.99
C GLU A 141 1.85 3.40 18.80
N ALA A 142 3.14 3.50 18.43
CA ALA A 142 3.78 4.78 18.18
C ALA A 142 3.13 5.62 17.06
N LEU A 143 2.53 4.97 16.06
CA LEU A 143 1.76 5.65 15.01
C LEU A 143 0.34 5.99 15.44
N LEU A 144 -0.30 5.14 16.25
CA LEU A 144 -1.64 5.39 16.79
C LEU A 144 -1.64 6.49 17.86
N ASP A 145 -0.53 6.67 18.58
CA ASP A 145 -0.35 7.71 19.60
C ASP A 145 -0.10 9.11 19.00
N GLN A 146 0.01 9.24 17.66
CA GLN A 146 0.12 10.54 17.02
C GLN A 146 -1.17 11.36 17.22
N GLU A 147 -1.01 12.64 17.53
CA GLU A 147 -2.15 13.52 17.78
C GLU A 147 -3.12 13.56 16.59
N GLY A 148 -4.39 13.27 16.85
CA GLY A 148 -5.45 13.25 15.83
C GLY A 148 -5.49 11.99 14.97
N CYS A 149 -4.68 10.97 15.26
CA CYS A 149 -4.72 9.68 14.56
C CYS A 149 -6.03 8.95 14.82
N THR A 150 -6.69 8.52 13.75
CA THR A 150 -7.93 7.73 13.80
C THR A 150 -7.74 6.31 13.23
N GLY A 151 -6.59 6.02 12.64
CA GLY A 151 -6.30 4.73 12.05
C GLY A 151 -4.99 4.69 11.24
N LEU A 152 -4.73 3.55 10.62
CA LEU A 152 -3.57 3.35 9.75
C LEU A 152 -4.02 3.06 8.31
N MET A 153 -3.27 3.57 7.35
CA MET A 153 -3.35 3.16 5.95
C MET A 153 -2.17 2.24 5.64
N VAL A 154 -2.48 1.10 5.03
CA VAL A 154 -1.50 0.14 4.51
C VAL A 154 -1.39 0.34 3.01
N THR A 155 -0.18 0.54 2.50
CA THR A 155 0.10 0.62 1.06
C THR A 155 1.19 -0.36 0.65
N PRO A 156 1.22 -0.80 -0.61
CA PRO A 156 2.36 -1.54 -1.14
C PRO A 156 3.66 -0.75 -0.99
N ALA A 157 4.75 -1.47 -0.73
CA ALA A 157 6.09 -0.92 -0.72
C ALA A 157 7.09 -1.96 -1.25
N THR A 158 8.31 -1.53 -1.55
CA THR A 158 9.38 -2.43 -2.00
C THR A 158 10.61 -2.26 -1.12
N VAL A 159 11.19 -3.36 -0.65
CA VAL A 159 12.47 -3.40 0.08
C VAL A 159 13.37 -4.40 -0.61
N ASP A 160 14.61 -4.01 -0.94
CA ASP A 160 15.59 -4.90 -1.58
C ASP A 160 15.06 -5.63 -2.83
N LYS A 161 14.19 -4.95 -3.60
CA LYS A 161 13.45 -5.49 -4.77
C LYS A 161 12.39 -6.55 -4.46
N GLY A 162 12.07 -6.78 -3.18
CA GLY A 162 10.96 -7.64 -2.74
C GLY A 162 9.73 -6.83 -2.34
N LEU A 163 8.55 -7.39 -2.57
CA LEU A 163 7.28 -6.83 -2.13
C LEU A 163 7.20 -6.78 -0.61
N SER A 164 6.71 -5.65 -0.10
CA SER A 164 6.51 -5.36 1.32
C SER A 164 5.31 -4.41 1.46
N MET A 165 5.08 -3.91 2.67
CA MET A 165 4.05 -2.91 2.95
C MET A 165 4.61 -1.77 3.77
N GLN A 166 3.92 -0.63 3.69
CA GLN A 166 4.12 0.53 4.54
C GLN A 166 2.81 0.82 5.29
N ILE A 167 2.93 1.14 6.58
CA ILE A 167 1.83 1.69 7.37
C ILE A 167 2.05 3.18 7.60
N THR A 168 1.00 3.96 7.42
CA THR A 168 0.98 5.42 7.59
C THR A 168 -0.10 5.80 8.59
N ALA A 169 0.21 6.68 9.54
CA ALA A 169 -0.77 7.24 10.46
C ALA A 169 -1.74 8.17 9.71
N MET A 170 -3.05 7.98 9.94
CA MET A 170 -4.11 8.67 9.22
C MET A 170 -5.09 9.35 10.17
N LYS A 171 -5.79 10.36 9.66
CA LYS A 171 -7.00 10.90 10.27
C LYS A 171 -8.16 10.88 9.30
N MET A 172 -9.37 10.91 9.83
CA MET A 172 -10.58 11.15 9.04
C MET A 172 -10.83 12.66 8.92
N GLU A 173 -10.97 13.14 7.69
CA GLU A 173 -11.46 14.47 7.39
C GLU A 173 -12.75 14.35 6.58
N GLY A 174 -13.89 14.46 7.29
CA GLY A 174 -15.19 14.12 6.71
C GLY A 174 -15.24 12.66 6.28
N GLU A 175 -15.46 12.42 4.99
CA GLU A 175 -15.58 11.07 4.43
C GLU A 175 -14.27 10.49 3.89
N ARG A 176 -13.13 11.16 4.10
CA ARG A 176 -11.84 10.77 3.53
C ARG A 176 -10.81 10.45 4.62
N ALA A 177 -10.08 9.35 4.43
CA ALA A 177 -8.86 9.10 5.19
C ALA A 177 -7.71 9.89 4.55
N VAL A 178 -7.00 10.70 5.34
CA VAL A 178 -5.83 11.47 4.90
C VAL A 178 -4.64 11.17 5.81
N ALA A 179 -3.44 11.17 5.24
CA ALA A 179 -2.22 10.99 6.03
C ALA A 179 -2.03 12.17 6.97
N LEU A 180 -1.64 11.89 8.22
CA LEU A 180 -1.30 12.93 9.20
C LEU A 180 -0.04 13.70 8.82
N GLY A 181 0.89 13.02 8.14
CA GLY A 181 2.17 13.59 7.74
C GLY A 181 3.00 12.59 6.94
N SER A 182 4.26 12.93 6.73
CA SER A 182 5.22 12.11 5.99
C SER A 182 6.51 11.87 6.77
N GLY A 183 7.25 10.84 6.39
CA GLY A 183 8.52 10.48 7.02
C GLY A 183 8.38 9.61 8.26
N GLY A 184 9.52 9.31 8.88
CA GLY A 184 9.65 8.29 9.93
C GLY A 184 8.91 8.59 11.24
N ALA A 185 8.27 9.75 11.42
CA ALA A 185 7.36 9.96 12.56
C ALA A 185 5.96 9.39 12.30
N TYR A 186 5.50 9.46 11.05
CA TYR A 186 4.12 9.12 10.64
C TYR A 186 4.04 7.84 9.83
N GLN A 187 5.18 7.24 9.49
CA GLN A 187 5.25 6.10 8.59
C GLN A 187 6.23 5.04 9.09
N ARG A 188 5.89 3.78 8.87
CA ARG A 188 6.79 2.63 9.05
C ARG A 188 6.71 1.76 7.81
N GLN A 189 7.86 1.39 7.27
CA GLN A 189 7.96 0.42 6.19
C GLN A 189 8.49 -0.89 6.77
N CYS A 190 7.88 -2.02 6.42
CA CYS A 190 8.37 -3.31 6.88
C CYS A 190 9.69 -3.61 6.16
N GLY A 191 10.80 -3.55 6.89
CA GLY A 191 12.17 -3.72 6.38
C GLY A 191 12.52 -5.15 5.97
N PHE A 192 11.62 -6.11 6.20
CA PHE A 192 11.79 -7.49 5.79
C PHE A 192 10.74 -7.78 4.73
N PRO A 193 11.10 -7.70 3.42
CA PRO A 193 10.19 -8.21 2.40
C PRO A 193 9.94 -9.66 2.77
N CYS A 194 8.68 -10.05 2.94
CA CYS A 194 8.30 -11.43 3.22
C CYS A 194 7.66 -12.02 1.96
N PRO A 195 8.41 -12.15 0.85
CA PRO A 195 7.86 -12.67 -0.40
C PRO A 195 7.46 -14.14 -0.23
N SER A 196 8.05 -14.86 0.74
CA SER A 196 7.62 -16.18 1.18
C SER A 196 8.31 -16.51 2.51
N VAL A 197 7.56 -16.58 3.61
CA VAL A 197 7.91 -17.39 4.79
C VAL A 197 9.28 -17.11 5.43
N CYS A 198 9.34 -16.15 6.36
CA CYS A 198 10.44 -16.01 7.30
C CYS A 198 10.19 -16.82 8.59
N GLY A 199 9.93 -18.14 8.49
CA GLY A 199 9.64 -18.96 9.68
C GLY A 199 8.94 -20.30 9.40
N PRO A 200 8.43 -21.01 10.43
CA PRO A 200 7.65 -22.22 10.23
C PRO A 200 6.39 -21.97 9.39
N LYS A 201 6.13 -22.79 8.36
CA LYS A 201 4.97 -22.63 7.46
C LYS A 201 3.63 -22.52 8.19
N LYS A 202 3.47 -23.26 9.30
CA LYS A 202 2.27 -23.24 10.16
C LYS A 202 1.96 -21.88 10.78
N ASN A 203 2.90 -20.94 10.74
CA ASN A 203 2.76 -19.61 11.31
C ASN A 203 2.11 -18.61 10.33
N TYR A 204 1.74 -19.04 9.12
CA TYR A 204 1.24 -18.16 8.06
C TYR A 204 -0.02 -18.71 7.41
N VAL A 205 -1.04 -17.86 7.26
CA VAL A 205 -2.31 -18.22 6.62
C VAL A 205 -2.26 -18.34 5.09
N ASN A 206 -1.27 -17.72 4.44
CA ASN A 206 -1.09 -17.73 2.99
C ASN A 206 -0.33 -18.98 2.48
N MET A 207 -0.22 -20.03 3.31
CA MET A 207 0.51 -21.28 3.04
C MET A 207 -0.41 -22.47 2.80
#